data_AF-A0AAD9H0A5-F1
#
_entry.id   AF-A0AAD9H0A5-F1
#
_cell.length_a   1.000
_cell.length_b   1.000
_cell.length_c   1.000
_cell.angle_alpha   90.00
_cell.angle_beta   90.00
_cell.angle_gamma   90.00
#
_symmetry.space_group_name_H-M   'P 1'
#
loop_
_entity.id
_entity.type
_entity.pdbx_description
1 polymer ?
#
loop_
_entity_poly.entity_id
_entity_poly.type
_entity_poly.pdbx_seq_one_letter_code
_entity_poly.pdbx_strand_id
1 'polypeptide(L)'
;MGGPGSPGVLVVKKNLMNNEVPTMPGGGTVLLVTEKDHTYLTNKVEREEGGTPDILGSIRLGLAFRVKQHVGPQRIMDLMFVSLSAVTRTSSCSADSPTM
;
A
#
# COMPACT_ATOMS: atom_id res chain seq x y z
N MET A 1 -4.94 -2.00 -10.97
CA MET A 1 -5.00 -1.59 -9.54
C MET A 1 -3.68 -2.03 -8.93
N GLY A 2 -2.75 -1.08 -8.78
CA GLY A 2 -1.31 -1.38 -8.62
C GLY A 2 -0.56 -1.31 -9.95
N GLY A 3 0.73 -0.98 -9.89
CA GLY A 3 1.64 -0.75 -11.02
C GLY A 3 2.51 0.50 -10.82
N PRO A 4 3.48 0.80 -11.69
CA PRO A 4 4.29 2.00 -11.60
C PRO A 4 3.42 3.27 -11.46
N GLY A 5 3.71 4.11 -10.46
CA GLY A 5 2.94 5.33 -10.20
C GLY A 5 1.64 5.15 -9.41
N SER A 6 1.36 3.97 -8.87
CA SER A 6 0.26 3.79 -7.92
C SER A 6 0.62 4.31 -6.52
N PRO A 7 -0.37 4.83 -5.74
CA PRO A 7 -0.13 5.27 -4.36
C PRO A 7 0.34 4.12 -3.48
N GLY A 8 1.30 4.39 -2.60
CA GLY A 8 1.85 3.45 -1.62
C GLY A 8 1.27 3.66 -0.22
N VAL A 9 1.27 2.60 0.60
CA VAL A 9 0.88 2.67 2.02
C VAL A 9 1.94 1.94 2.85
N LEU A 10 2.46 2.61 3.88
CA LEU A 10 3.35 2.01 4.87
C LEU A 10 2.58 1.74 6.16
N VAL A 11 2.54 0.48 6.60
CA VAL A 11 1.94 0.08 7.88
C VAL A 11 3.04 -0.37 8.83
N VAL A 12 3.25 0.38 9.91
CA VAL A 12 4.30 0.12 10.91
C VAL A 12 3.70 0.16 12.32
N LYS A 13 4.24 -0.66 13.22
CA LYS A 13 3.83 -0.65 14.64
C LYS A 13 4.25 0.67 15.31
N LYS A 14 3.32 1.31 16.04
CA LYS A 14 3.55 2.62 16.68
C LYS A 14 4.77 2.67 17.61
N ASN A 15 5.11 1.56 18.25
CA ASN A 15 6.25 1.43 19.17
C ASN A 15 7.61 1.34 18.46
N LEU A 16 7.63 1.16 17.13
CA LEU A 16 8.85 1.22 16.32
C LEU A 16 9.14 2.66 15.84
N MET A 17 8.15 3.55 15.88
CA MET A 17 8.26 4.94 15.44
C MET A 17 8.75 5.85 16.59
N ASN A 18 9.98 5.64 17.06
CA ASN A 18 10.55 6.39 18.19
C ASN A 18 11.49 7.51 17.78
N ASN A 19 11.66 7.74 16.48
CA ASN A 19 12.52 8.81 16.00
C ASN A 19 11.96 10.17 16.42
N GLU A 20 12.80 11.10 16.85
CA GLU A 20 12.38 12.46 17.22
C GLU A 20 12.31 13.37 15.99
N VAL A 21 13.22 13.15 15.05
CA VAL A 21 13.32 13.88 13.78
C VAL A 21 12.62 13.07 12.67
N PRO A 22 11.83 13.70 11.79
CA PRO A 22 11.27 13.02 10.62
C PRO A 22 12.35 12.50 9.67
N THR A 23 11.97 11.55 8.82
CA THR A 23 12.86 11.09 7.73
C THR A 23 13.24 12.22 6.78
N MET A 24 12.30 13.11 6.46
CA MET A 24 12.53 14.27 5.59
C MET A 24 12.01 15.54 6.27
N PRO A 25 12.89 16.34 6.91
CA PRO A 25 12.49 17.60 7.53
C PRO A 25 12.16 18.64 6.45
N GLY A 26 10.99 19.29 6.58
CA GLY A 26 10.52 20.30 5.63
C GLY A 26 9.17 20.90 6.01
N GLY A 27 8.58 21.64 5.07
CA GLY A 27 7.23 22.20 5.24
C GLY A 27 6.20 21.09 5.50
N GLY A 28 5.26 21.32 6.42
CA GLY A 28 4.25 20.33 6.81
C GLY A 28 4.69 19.37 7.92
N THR A 29 5.97 19.37 8.32
CA THR A 29 6.48 18.52 9.40
C THR A 29 6.79 19.30 10.68
N VAL A 30 7.00 20.60 10.55
CA VAL A 30 7.43 21.50 11.61
C VAL A 30 6.21 22.25 12.17
N LEU A 31 6.08 22.24 13.50
CA LEU A 31 5.06 22.97 14.25
C LEU A 31 5.49 24.41 14.53
N LEU A 32 6.75 24.62 14.91
CA LEU A 32 7.30 25.94 15.23
C LEU A 32 8.77 26.02 14.81
N VAL A 33 9.16 27.12 14.18
CA VAL A 33 10.55 27.43 13.85
C VAL A 33 10.96 28.70 14.58
N THR A 34 12.10 28.65 15.26
CA THR A 34 12.78 29.81 15.84
C THR A 34 14.21 29.87 15.27
N GLU A 35 14.93 30.97 15.47
CA GLU A 35 16.33 31.09 15.03
C GLU A 35 17.25 30.03 15.65
N LYS A 36 16.87 29.48 16.82
CA LYS A 36 17.71 28.56 17.61
C LYS A 36 17.22 27.13 17.63
N ASP A 37 15.95 26.88 17.30
CA ASP A 37 15.31 25.57 17.47
C ASP A 37 14.08 25.38 16.57
N HIS A 38 13.71 24.12 16.34
CA HIS A 38 12.56 23.69 15.55
C HIS A 38 11.82 22.55 16.25
N THR A 39 10.52 22.74 16.49
CA THR A 39 9.64 21.72 17.07
C THR A 39 8.85 21.03 15.96
N TYR A 40 8.88 19.70 15.91
CA TYR A 40 8.12 18.90 14.94
C TYR A 40 6.71 18.54 15.43
N LEU A 41 5.84 18.12 14.50
CA LEU A 41 4.50 17.64 14.83
C LEU A 41 4.53 16.39 15.72
N THR A 42 3.68 16.36 16.74
CA THR A 42 3.54 15.21 17.65
C THR A 42 2.84 14.02 16.98
N ASN A 43 2.01 14.28 15.96
CA ASN A 43 1.38 13.23 15.17
C ASN A 43 2.42 12.57 14.25
N LYS A 44 2.81 11.35 14.60
CA LYS A 44 3.83 10.57 13.87
C LYS A 44 3.51 10.34 12.40
N VAL A 45 2.24 10.33 11.99
CA VAL A 45 1.85 10.13 10.58
C VAL A 45 2.10 11.41 9.79
N GLU A 46 1.51 12.52 10.23
CA GLU A 46 1.70 13.83 9.60
C GLU A 46 3.18 14.23 9.58
N ARG A 47 3.93 13.84 10.61
CA ARG A 47 5.36 14.13 10.68
C ARG A 47 6.17 13.39 9.60
N GLU A 48 5.79 12.18 9.20
CA GLU A 48 6.51 11.44 8.14
C GLU A 48 5.96 11.71 6.73
N GLU A 49 4.82 12.40 6.61
CA GLU A 49 4.24 12.86 5.34
C GLU A 49 4.62 14.32 5.00
N GLY A 50 5.79 14.77 5.47
CA GLY A 50 6.33 16.10 5.20
C GLY A 50 6.36 16.47 3.71
N GLY A 51 6.00 17.72 3.40
CA GLY A 51 5.88 18.25 2.04
C GLY A 51 4.43 18.38 1.58
N THR A 52 4.23 18.46 0.27
CA THR A 52 2.88 18.41 -0.33
C THR A 52 2.41 16.96 -0.35
N PRO A 53 1.35 16.58 0.39
CA PRO A 53 0.87 15.21 0.42
C PRO A 53 0.31 14.78 -0.93
N ASP A 54 0.37 13.48 -1.23
CA ASP A 54 -0.24 12.90 -2.44
C ASP A 54 -1.76 12.75 -2.26
N ILE A 55 -2.47 13.89 -2.36
CA ILE A 55 -3.93 13.97 -2.18
C ILE A 55 -4.65 13.09 -3.22
N LEU A 56 -4.23 13.15 -4.48
CA LEU A 56 -4.85 12.38 -5.56
C LEU A 56 -4.58 10.89 -5.39
N GLY A 57 -3.37 10.50 -4.99
CA GLY A 57 -3.03 9.14 -4.63
C GLY A 57 -3.89 8.62 -3.49
N SER A 58 -4.10 9.41 -2.44
CA SER A 58 -4.94 9.05 -1.29
C SER A 58 -6.40 8.78 -1.70
N ILE A 59 -6.97 9.61 -2.59
CA ILE A 59 -8.31 9.39 -3.13
C ILE A 59 -8.37 8.09 -3.95
N ARG A 60 -7.42 7.89 -4.86
CA ARG A 60 -7.34 6.67 -5.70
C ARG A 60 -7.21 5.42 -4.86
N LEU A 61 -6.39 5.46 -3.82
CA LEU A 61 -6.21 4.38 -2.86
C LEU A 61 -7.53 4.05 -2.15
N GLY A 62 -8.22 5.06 -1.64
CA GLY A 62 -9.54 4.89 -0.99
C GLY A 62 -10.56 4.21 -1.91
N LEU A 63 -10.62 4.60 -3.18
CA LEU A 63 -11.49 3.96 -4.18
C LEU A 63 -11.09 2.49 -4.44
N ALA A 64 -9.80 2.20 -4.55
CA ALA A 64 -9.31 0.83 -4.71
C ALA A 64 -9.68 -0.07 -3.53
N PHE A 65 -9.55 0.45 -2.29
CA PHE A 65 -10.00 -0.25 -1.09
C PHE A 65 -11.51 -0.46 -1.07
N ARG A 66 -12.30 0.54 -1.49
CA ARG A 66 -13.76 0.43 -1.57
C ARG A 66 -14.20 -0.67 -2.53
N VAL A 67 -13.56 -0.76 -3.70
CA VAL A 67 -13.83 -1.85 -4.66
C VAL A 67 -13.45 -3.21 -4.06
N LYS A 68 -12.27 -3.30 -3.43
CA LYS A 68 -11.83 -4.54 -2.75
C LYS A 68 -12.82 -4.99 -1.67
N GLN A 69 -13.33 -4.06 -0.86
CA GLN A 69 -14.32 -4.33 0.18
C GLN A 69 -15.66 -4.78 -0.40
N HIS A 70 -16.10 -4.14 -1.50
CA HIS A 70 -17.34 -4.48 -2.16
C HIS A 70 -17.32 -5.88 -2.80
N VAL A 71 -16.20 -6.26 -3.42
CA VAL A 71 -16.00 -7.63 -3.95
C VAL A 71 -15.83 -8.64 -2.81
N GLY A 72 -15.18 -8.24 -1.73
CA GLY A 72 -14.89 -9.06 -0.57
C GLY A 72 -13.58 -9.84 -0.72
N PRO A 73 -12.68 -9.82 0.29
CA PRO A 73 -11.39 -10.51 0.22
C PRO A 73 -11.55 -12.03 0.07
N GLN A 74 -12.58 -12.62 0.70
CA GLN A 74 -12.84 -14.05 0.60
C GLN A 74 -13.14 -14.47 -0.85
N ARG A 75 -13.98 -13.71 -1.55
CA ARG A 75 -14.32 -13.99 -2.95
C ARG A 75 -13.09 -13.91 -3.87
N ILE A 76 -12.20 -12.95 -3.62
CA ILE A 76 -10.94 -12.82 -4.35
C ILE A 76 -10.05 -14.04 -4.11
N MET A 77 -9.93 -14.49 -2.85
CA MET A 77 -9.14 -15.67 -2.47
C MET A 77 -9.72 -16.96 -3.09
N ASP A 78 -11.05 -17.14 -3.04
CA ASP A 78 -11.72 -18.33 -3.57
C ASP A 78 -11.54 -18.42 -5.09
N LEU A 79 -11.70 -17.31 -5.81
CA LEU A 79 -11.51 -17.25 -7.27
C LEU A 79 -10.06 -17.55 -7.66
N MET A 80 -9.09 -17.05 -6.88
CA MET A 80 -7.67 -17.34 -7.12
C MET A 80 -7.37 -18.82 -6.93
N PHE A 81 -7.93 -19.46 -5.90
CA PHE A 81 -7.76 -20.90 -5.64
C PHE A 81 -8.41 -21.77 -6.75
N VAL A 82 -9.62 -21.42 -7.19
CA VAL A 82 -10.30 -22.11 -8.29
C VAL A 82 -9.52 -21.97 -9.60
N SER A 83 -9.01 -20.77 -9.90
CA SER A 83 -8.19 -20.54 -11.09
C SER A 83 -6.89 -21.36 -11.05
N LEU A 84 -6.19 -21.41 -9.91
CA LEU A 84 -4.98 -22.23 -9.75
C LEU A 84 -5.26 -23.74 -9.89
N SER A 85 -6.36 -24.22 -9.32
CA SER A 85 -6.76 -25.64 -9.40
C SER A 85 -7.32 -26.04 -10.76
N ALA A 86 -7.81 -25.09 -11.56
CA ALA A 86 -8.17 -25.29 -12.96
C ALA A 86 -6.93 -25.33 -13.86
N VAL A 87 -5.98 -24.41 -13.67
CA VAL A 87 -4.72 -24.36 -14.43
C VAL A 87 -3.87 -25.62 -14.21
N THR A 88 -3.77 -26.10 -12.96
CA THR A 88 -3.04 -27.35 -12.64
C THR A 88 -3.71 -28.61 -13.20
N ARG A 89 -5.04 -28.62 -13.41
CA ARG A 89 -5.74 -29.73 -14.07
C ARG A 89 -5.59 -29.71 -15.59
N THR A 90 -5.48 -28.54 -16.21
CA THR A 90 -5.25 -28.45 -17.66
C THR A 90 -3.82 -28.84 -18.05
N SER A 91 -2.83 -28.65 -17.17
CA SER A 91 -1.43 -29.06 -17.44
C SER A 91 -1.21 -30.58 -17.43
N SER A 92 -2.10 -31.37 -16.83
CA SER A 92 -2.04 -32.84 -16.90
C SER A 92 -2.80 -33.43 -18.09
N CYS A 93 -3.49 -32.62 -18.89
CA CYS A 93 -4.35 -33.10 -19.98
C CYS A 93 -3.75 -32.89 -21.40
N SER A 94 -2.53 -32.33 -21.52
CA SER A 94 -1.88 -32.05 -22.81
C SER A 94 -0.73 -32.99 -23.18
N ALA A 95 -0.61 -34.17 -22.53
CA ALA A 95 0.53 -35.07 -22.72
C ALA A 95 0.24 -36.40 -23.41
N ASP A 96 -0.98 -36.66 -23.91
CA ASP A 96 -1.26 -37.87 -24.69
C ASP A 96 -1.94 -37.55 -26.03
N SER A 97 -1.12 -37.52 -27.09
CA SER A 97 -1.57 -37.82 -28.45
C SER A 97 -0.60 -38.82 -29.07
N PRO A 98 -1.09 -39.95 -29.64
CA PRO A 98 -0.26 -41.06 -30.07
C PRO A 98 0.40 -40.74 -31.41
N THR A 99 1.72 -40.78 -31.48
CA THR A 99 2.45 -40.81 -32.75
C THR A 99 2.26 -42.18 -33.39
N MET A 100 1.63 -42.18 -34.57
CA MET A 100 1.62 -43.27 -35.54
C MET A 100 2.86 -43.19 -36.43
#